data_AF-A0A2N3IZD9-F1
#
_entry.id   AF-A0A2N3IZD9-F1
#
_cell.length_a   1.000
_cell.length_b   1.000
_cell.length_c   1.000
_cell.angle_alpha   90.00
_cell.angle_beta   90.00
_cell.angle_gamma   90.00
#
_symmetry.space_group_name_H-M   'P 1'
#
loop_
_entity.id
_entity.type
_entity.pdbx_description
1 polymer ?
#
loop_
_entity_poly.entity_id
_entity_poly.type
_entity_poly.pdbx_seq_one_letter_code
_entity_poly.pdbx_strand_id
1 'polypeptide(L)'
;MSNKKQTSPSVASQAAQVLKDPNASKIQRSLAGSALSQANTGKQPSAAMEAKAGAALQSDKYSGKTKTLAGSIVAQSDKNR
;
A
#
# COMPACT_ATOMS: atom_id res chain seq x y z
N MET A 1 18.37 11.04 5.94
CA MET A 1 18.30 10.57 4.55
C MET A 1 16.84 10.30 4.21
N SER A 2 16.22 11.10 3.34
CA SER A 2 14.83 10.87 2.92
C SER A 2 14.77 9.60 2.07
N ASN A 3 13.83 8.72 2.38
CA ASN A 3 13.58 7.53 1.58
C ASN A 3 13.06 7.99 0.20
N LYS A 4 13.92 7.95 -0.82
CA LYS A 4 13.57 8.34 -2.21
C LYS A 4 12.67 7.30 -2.89
N LYS A 5 12.33 6.18 -2.23
CA LYS A 5 11.42 5.17 -2.75
C LYS A 5 9.97 5.62 -2.55
N GLN A 6 9.49 6.50 -3.42
CA GLN A 6 8.08 6.88 -3.47
C GLN A 6 7.27 5.82 -4.21
N THR A 7 6.03 5.62 -3.76
CA THR A 7 5.07 4.71 -4.39
C THR A 7 4.80 5.23 -5.79
N SER A 8 5.06 4.39 -6.79
CA SER A 8 4.98 4.80 -8.19
C SER A 8 3.61 5.41 -8.47
N PRO A 9 3.50 6.42 -9.35
CA PRO A 9 2.23 7.09 -9.66
C PRO A 9 1.11 6.09 -10.01
N SER A 10 1.45 5.02 -10.73
CA SER A 10 0.52 3.94 -11.05
C SER A 10 -0.03 3.22 -9.81
N VAL A 11 0.81 2.98 -8.80
CA VAL A 11 0.39 2.38 -7.53
C VAL A 11 -0.49 3.37 -6.77
N ALA A 12 -0.12 4.64 -6.69
CA ALA A 12 -0.96 5.67 -6.08
C ALA A 12 -2.35 5.77 -6.74
N SER A 13 -2.42 5.74 -8.07
CA SER A 13 -3.69 5.70 -8.81
C SER A 13 -4.50 4.43 -8.52
N GLN A 14 -3.86 3.28 -8.38
CA GLN A 14 -4.53 2.04 -7.99
C GLN A 14 -5.07 2.13 -6.56
N ALA A 15 -4.34 2.78 -5.65
CA ALA A 15 -4.78 3.02 -4.28
C ALA A 15 -6.05 3.89 -4.27
N ALA A 16 -6.03 4.96 -5.06
CA ALA A 16 -7.17 5.83 -5.23
C ALA A 16 -8.39 5.09 -5.81
N GLN A 17 -8.18 4.15 -6.75
CA GLN A 17 -9.25 3.30 -7.26
C GLN A 17 -9.86 2.41 -6.16
N VAL A 18 -9.05 1.80 -5.31
CA VAL A 18 -9.52 0.97 -4.19
C VAL A 18 -10.28 1.80 -3.15
N LEU A 19 -9.85 3.03 -2.88
CA LEU A 19 -10.57 3.95 -1.98
C LEU A 19 -11.93 4.38 -2.56
N LYS A 20 -12.02 4.46 -3.88
CA LYS A 20 -13.22 4.88 -4.62
C LYS A 20 -14.18 3.74 -4.91
N ASP A 21 -13.74 2.49 -4.74
CA ASP A 21 -14.57 1.30 -4.95
C ASP A 21 -15.54 1.10 -3.76
N PRO A 22 -16.86 1.14 -3.98
CA PRO A 22 -17.84 0.91 -2.93
C PRO A 22 -17.76 -0.51 -2.34
N ASN A 23 -17.30 -1.50 -3.12
CA ASN A 23 -17.16 -2.90 -2.70
C ASN A 23 -15.85 -3.16 -1.94
N ALA A 24 -14.94 -2.18 -1.89
CA ALA A 24 -13.68 -2.35 -1.17
C ALA A 24 -13.92 -2.43 0.34
N SER A 25 -13.38 -3.47 0.94
CA SER A 25 -13.41 -3.71 2.38
C SER A 25 -12.71 -2.59 3.15
N LYS A 26 -13.08 -2.44 4.43
CA LYS A 26 -12.47 -1.44 5.32
C LYS A 26 -10.93 -1.59 5.39
N ILE A 27 -10.44 -2.83 5.37
CA ILE A 27 -9.01 -3.15 5.35
C ILE A 27 -8.35 -2.70 4.04
N GLN A 28 -8.99 -2.95 2.88
CA GLN A 28 -8.52 -2.47 1.58
C GLN A 28 -8.35 -0.96 1.55
N ARG A 29 -9.35 -0.24 2.05
CA ARG A 29 -9.32 1.23 2.10
C ARG A 29 -8.23 1.73 3.03
N SER A 30 -8.04 1.11 4.20
CA SER A 30 -6.94 1.45 5.09
C SER A 30 -5.57 1.21 4.43
N LEU A 31 -5.41 0.09 3.74
CA LEU A 31 -4.15 -0.24 3.06
C LEU A 31 -3.84 0.72 1.91
N ALA A 32 -4.85 1.00 1.09
CA ALA A 32 -4.76 1.95 -0.02
C ALA A 32 -4.51 3.38 0.46
N GLY A 33 -5.15 3.81 1.54
CA GLY A 33 -4.92 5.11 2.15
C GLY A 33 -3.47 5.28 2.64
N SER A 34 -2.88 4.21 3.19
CA SER A 34 -1.48 4.24 3.62
C SER A 34 -0.50 4.20 2.45
N ALA A 35 -0.73 3.38 1.41
CA ALA A 35 0.06 3.43 0.18
C ALA A 35 0.03 4.83 -0.46
N LEU A 36 -1.14 5.47 -0.51
CA LEU A 36 -1.29 6.81 -1.07
C LEU A 36 -0.59 7.89 -0.23
N SER A 37 -0.70 7.79 1.10
CA SER A 37 -0.02 8.69 2.02
C SER A 37 1.50 8.59 1.92
N GLN A 38 2.02 7.38 1.70
CA GLN A 38 3.44 7.16 1.46
C GLN A 38 3.91 7.70 0.11
N ALA A 39 3.11 7.53 -0.95
CA ALA A 39 3.41 8.05 -2.28
C ALA A 39 3.69 9.55 -2.22
N ASN A 40 2.91 10.27 -1.41
CA ASN A 40 2.94 11.72 -1.34
C ASN A 40 3.95 12.27 -0.31
N THR A 41 4.32 11.50 0.72
CA THR A 41 5.11 12.03 1.85
C THR A 41 6.53 11.48 1.95
N GLY A 42 6.89 10.42 1.21
CA GLY A 42 8.20 9.78 1.33
C GLY A 42 8.49 9.17 2.72
N LYS A 43 7.46 9.08 3.57
CA LYS A 43 7.53 8.48 4.90
C LYS A 43 7.41 6.96 4.78
N GLN A 44 8.12 6.22 5.63
CA GLN A 44 8.02 4.77 5.68
C GLN A 44 6.66 4.34 6.24
N PRO A 45 6.12 3.18 5.80
CA PRO A 45 4.91 2.63 6.39
C PRO A 45 5.26 2.18 7.81
N SER A 46 4.31 2.28 8.72
CA SER A 46 4.51 1.69 10.05
C SER A 46 4.55 0.17 9.94
N ALA A 47 5.28 -0.50 10.83
CA ALA A 47 5.34 -1.97 10.88
C ALA A 47 3.95 -2.62 10.93
N ALA A 48 2.99 -1.97 11.59
CA ALA A 48 1.59 -2.40 11.61
C ALA A 48 0.91 -2.36 10.23
N MET A 49 1.29 -1.40 9.38
CA MET A 49 0.80 -1.30 8.00
C MET A 49 1.46 -2.33 7.09
N GLU A 50 2.74 -2.62 7.31
CA GLU A 50 3.44 -3.69 6.60
C GLU A 50 2.83 -5.05 6.89
N ALA A 51 2.54 -5.36 8.15
CA ALA A 51 1.87 -6.59 8.53
C ALA A 51 0.50 -6.73 7.86
N LYS A 52 -0.27 -5.63 7.80
CA LYS A 52 -1.55 -5.59 7.06
C LYS A 52 -1.36 -5.77 5.56
N ALA A 53 -0.27 -5.25 4.99
CA ALA A 53 0.05 -5.41 3.58
C ALA A 53 0.48 -6.85 3.26
N GLY A 54 1.29 -7.47 4.13
CA GLY A 54 1.61 -8.89 4.05
C GLY A 54 0.35 -9.77 4.11
N ALA A 55 -0.54 -9.49 5.06
CA ALA A 55 -1.83 -10.19 5.14
C ALA A 55 -2.70 -9.97 3.89
N ALA A 56 -2.62 -8.79 3.26
CA ALA A 56 -3.34 -8.51 2.03
C ALA A 56 -2.74 -9.21 0.80
N LEU A 57 -1.43 -9.43 0.76
CA LEU A 57 -0.79 -10.26 -0.26
C LEU A 57 -1.21 -11.73 -0.16
N GLN A 58 -1.31 -12.23 1.07
CA GLN A 58 -1.64 -13.63 1.36
C GLN A 58 -3.13 -13.98 1.20
N SER A 59 -4.01 -12.98 1.15
CA SER A 59 -5.45 -13.22 1.06
C SER A 59 -5.97 -13.09 -0.37
N ASP A 60 -6.67 -14.12 -0.83
CA ASP A 60 -7.29 -14.16 -2.16
C ASP A 60 -8.56 -13.31 -2.28
N LYS A 61 -9.05 -12.77 -1.16
CA LYS A 61 -10.14 -11.79 -1.15
C LYS A 61 -9.75 -10.46 -1.77
N TYR A 62 -8.45 -10.24 -1.98
CA TYR A 62 -7.93 -8.99 -2.49
C TYR A 62 -7.62 -9.08 -3.98
N SER A 63 -8.12 -8.10 -4.74
CA SER A 63 -7.85 -7.99 -6.17
C SER A 63 -6.35 -7.87 -6.44
N GLY A 64 -5.90 -8.32 -7.62
CA GLY A 64 -4.49 -8.21 -8.03
C GLY A 64 -3.93 -6.79 -7.86
N LYS A 65 -4.76 -5.77 -8.11
CA LYS A 65 -4.45 -4.36 -7.87
C LYS A 65 -4.12 -4.04 -6.41
N THR A 66 -4.89 -4.59 -5.47
CA THR A 66 -4.66 -4.46 -4.01
C THR A 66 -3.38 -5.20 -3.59
N LYS A 67 -3.12 -6.38 -4.18
CA LYS A 67 -1.88 -7.12 -3.94
C LYS A 67 -0.66 -6.34 -4.46
N THR A 68 -0.75 -5.69 -5.62
CA THR A 68 0.31 -4.80 -6.13
C THR A 68 0.58 -3.61 -5.20
N LEU A 69 -0.48 -2.99 -4.69
CA LEU A 69 -0.39 -1.92 -3.68
C LEU A 69 0.33 -2.39 -2.41
N ALA A 70 -0.10 -3.53 -1.87
CA ALA A 70 0.47 -4.14 -0.69
C ALA A 70 1.95 -4.50 -0.89
N GLY A 71 2.29 -5.08 -2.05
CA GLY A 71 3.66 -5.38 -2.44
C GLY A 71 4.52 -4.12 -2.54
N SER A 72 3.95 -3.00 -3.02
CA SER A 72 4.66 -1.73 -3.06
C SER A 72 4.89 -1.13 -1.67
N ILE A 73 3.97 -1.31 -0.72
CA ILE A 73 4.16 -0.89 0.68
C ILE A 73 5.34 -1.66 1.27
N VAL A 74 5.32 -3.01 1.18
CA VAL A 74 6.37 -3.90 1.70
C VAL A 74 7.73 -3.62 1.04
N ALA A 75 7.76 -3.43 -0.29
CA ALA A 75 8.99 -3.10 -1.02
C ALA A 75 9.58 -1.72 -0.69
N GLN A 76 8.77 -0.84 -0.07
CA GLN A 76 9.16 0.51 0.33
C GLN A 76 9.58 0.62 1.77
N SER A 77 9.10 -0.28 2.62
CA SER A 77 9.58 -0.42 3.97
C SER A 77 11.04 -0.86 4.02
N ASP A 78 11.46 -1.75 3.11
CA ASP A 78 12.78 -2.37 3.18
C ASP A 78 13.79 -1.90 2.12
N LYS A 79 14.88 -1.34 2.65
CA LYS A 79 16.25 -1.49 2.08
C LYS A 79 17.36 -1.41 3.13
N ASN A 80 17.05 -1.35 4.43
CA ASN A 80 18.04 -1.12 5.51
C ASN A 80 17.52 -1.54 6.90
N ARG A 81 16.83 -2.68 7.02
CA ARG A 81 16.70 -3.32 8.33
C ARG A 81 17.87 -4.26 8.58
#